data_AF-A0A972BBS5-F1
#
_entry.id   AF-A0A972BBS5-F1
#
_cell.length_a   1.000
_cell.length_b   1.000
_cell.length_c   1.000
_cell.angle_alpha   90.00
_cell.angle_beta   90.00
_cell.angle_gamma   90.00
#
_symmetry.space_group_name_H-M   'P 1'
#
loop_
_entity.id
_entity.type
_entity.pdbx_description
1 polymer ?
#
loop_
_entity_poly.entity_id
_entity_poly.type
_entity_poly.pdbx_seq_one_letter_code
_entity_poly.pdbx_strand_id
1 'polypeptide(L)'
;MNIRRNIAISENGFIFNPLTGDSFSVNETGLFILQKLKEGETRETIMSTLQEEFELDANSAEIDLNDFLSMLKSYQLTEYEDA
;
A
#
# COMPACT_ATOMS: atom_id res chain seq x y z
N MET A 1 5.60 8.12 1.53
CA MET A 1 4.13 8.15 1.39
C MET A 1 3.54 7.55 2.65
N ASN A 2 2.52 8.17 3.24
CA ASN A 2 1.89 7.69 4.46
C ASN A 2 0.45 7.24 4.21
N ILE A 3 0.04 6.18 4.87
CA ILE A 3 -1.35 5.72 4.89
C ILE A 3 -2.17 6.60 5.82
N ARG A 4 -3.40 6.91 5.42
CA ARG A 4 -4.29 7.77 6.19
C ARG A 4 -4.61 7.14 7.55
N ARG A 5 -4.53 7.91 8.63
CA ARG A 5 -4.70 7.37 10.00
C ARG A 5 -6.12 6.92 10.34
N ASN A 6 -7.11 7.39 9.58
CA ASN A 6 -8.52 7.15 9.85
C ASN A 6 -9.14 6.09 8.93
N ILE A 7 -8.36 5.29 8.21
CA ILE A 7 -8.87 4.09 7.54
C ILE A 7 -8.70 2.88 8.46
N ALA A 8 -9.66 1.97 8.44
CA ALA A 8 -9.56 0.71 9.15
C ALA A 8 -8.98 -0.34 8.19
N ILE A 9 -7.94 -1.07 8.64
CA ILE A 9 -7.30 -2.14 7.88
C ILE A 9 -7.33 -3.39 8.75
N SER A 10 -7.90 -4.46 8.23
CA SER A 10 -7.87 -5.78 8.88
C SER A 10 -6.61 -6.56 8.51
N GLU A 11 -6.32 -7.61 9.27
CA GLU A 11 -5.20 -8.52 9.01
C GLU A 11 -5.34 -9.32 7.72
N ASN A 12 -6.56 -9.49 7.21
CA ASN A 12 -6.83 -10.21 5.95
C ASN A 12 -6.94 -9.28 4.73
N GLY A 13 -6.50 -8.02 4.82
CA GLY A 13 -6.45 -7.12 3.67
C GLY A 13 -7.79 -6.45 3.30
N PHE A 14 -8.73 -6.37 4.24
CA PHE A 14 -9.91 -5.53 4.07
C PHE A 14 -9.60 -4.11 4.54
N ILE A 15 -9.96 -3.13 3.72
CA ILE A 15 -9.77 -1.70 3.99
C ILE A 15 -11.13 -1.03 3.99
N PHE A 16 -11.47 -0.34 5.07
CA PHE A 16 -12.64 0.51 5.14
C PHE A 16 -12.23 1.98 5.26
N ASN A 17 -12.70 2.80 4.32
CA ASN A 17 -12.53 4.24 4.34
C ASN A 17 -13.81 4.91 4.89
N PRO A 18 -13.84 5.32 6.17
CA PRO A 18 -15.04 5.91 6.77
C PRO A 18 -15.40 7.29 6.22
N LEU A 19 -14.49 7.95 5.49
CA LEU A 19 -14.76 9.26 4.92
C LEU A 19 -15.58 9.19 3.64
N THR A 20 -15.33 8.19 2.80
CA THR A 20 -16.08 7.98 1.56
C THR A 20 -17.19 6.94 1.73
N GLY A 21 -17.07 6.06 2.74
CA GLY A 21 -17.93 4.90 2.93
C GLY A 21 -17.49 3.68 2.11
N ASP A 22 -16.38 3.78 1.39
CA ASP A 22 -15.91 2.71 0.51
C ASP A 22 -15.20 1.59 1.28
N SER A 23 -15.32 0.39 0.73
CA SER A 23 -14.65 -0.81 1.21
C SER A 23 -13.84 -1.42 0.07
N PHE A 24 -12.60 -1.81 0.37
CA PHE A 24 -11.69 -2.43 -0.58
C PHE A 24 -11.15 -3.74 0.00
N SER A 25 -10.73 -4.62 -0.89
CA SER A 25 -9.95 -5.81 -0.57
C SER A 25 -8.64 -5.75 -1.33
N VAL A 26 -7.54 -6.05 -0.66
CA VAL A 26 -6.23 -6.23 -1.30
C VAL A 26 -5.89 -7.72 -1.35
N ASN A 27 -5.07 -8.09 -2.34
CA ASN A 27 -4.46 -9.42 -2.39
C ASN A 27 -3.26 -9.50 -1.42
N GLU A 28 -2.59 -10.65 -1.37
CA GLU A 28 -1.45 -10.89 -0.48
C GLU A 28 -0.29 -9.90 -0.70
N THR A 29 0.06 -9.62 -1.95
CA THR A 29 1.10 -8.63 -2.30
C THR A 29 0.73 -7.21 -1.84
N GLY A 30 -0.51 -6.79 -2.09
CA GLY A 30 -1.00 -5.48 -1.65
C GLY A 30 -1.07 -5.37 -0.13
N LEU A 31 -1.46 -6.45 0.56
CA LEU A 31 -1.46 -6.52 2.02
C LEU A 31 -0.04 -6.40 2.58
N PHE A 32 0.92 -7.11 1.98
CA PHE A 32 2.34 -7.03 2.35
C PHE A 32 2.84 -5.58 2.25
N ILE A 33 2.66 -4.93 1.09
CA ILE A 33 3.09 -3.54 0.87
C ILE A 33 2.39 -2.60 1.87
N LEU A 34 1.08 -2.79 2.09
CA LEU A 34 0.30 -1.96 3.01
C LEU A 34 0.79 -2.06 4.46
N GLN A 35 1.17 -3.26 4.90
CA GLN A 35 1.76 -3.48 6.23
C GLN A 35 3.09 -2.74 6.36
N LYS A 36 3.98 -2.85 5.36
CA LYS A 36 5.27 -2.13 5.37
C LYS A 36 5.12 -0.62 5.39
N LEU A 37 4.16 -0.08 4.62
CA LEU A 37 3.83 1.34 4.65
C LEU A 37 3.32 1.79 6.03
N LYS A 38 2.54 0.94 6.72
CA LYS A 38 2.03 1.22 8.07
C LYS A 38 3.14 1.18 9.13
N GLU A 39 4.16 0.34 8.93
CA GLU A 39 5.38 0.30 9.74
C GLU A 39 6.29 1.51 9.50
N GLY A 40 6.02 2.32 8.47
CA GLY A 40 6.80 3.51 8.13
C GLY A 40 8.10 3.18 7.39
N GLU A 41 8.18 2.00 6.78
CA GLU A 41 9.33 1.62 5.97
C GLU A 41 9.49 2.52 4.74
N THR A 42 10.73 2.71 4.31
CA THR A 42 11.02 3.51 3.10
C THR A 42 10.69 2.73 1.84
N ARG A 43 10.46 3.44 0.75
CA ARG A 43 10.16 2.85 -0.56
C ARG A 43 11.26 1.88 -1.01
N GLU A 44 12.53 2.21 -0.75
CA GLU A 44 13.68 1.37 -1.11
C GLU A 44 13.66 0.05 -0.32
N THR A 45 13.30 0.11 0.96
CA THR A 45 13.20 -1.07 1.83
C THR A 45 12.04 -1.97 1.38
N ILE A 46 10.89 -1.37 1.09
CA ILE A 46 9.73 -2.08 0.53
C ILE A 46 10.09 -2.74 -0.80
N MET A 47 10.82 -2.06 -1.67
CA MET A 47 11.24 -2.59 -2.97
C MET A 47 12.17 -3.80 -2.82
N SER A 48 13.14 -3.75 -1.91
CA SER A 48 14.06 -4.87 -1.66
C SER A 48 13.30 -6.07 -1.12
N THR A 49 12.46 -5.84 -0.11
CA THR A 49 11.70 -6.92 0.54
C THR A 49 10.63 -7.51 -0.37
N LEU A 50 10.02 -6.72 -1.25
CA LEU A 50 9.07 -7.19 -2.27
C LEU A 50 9.75 -8.12 -3.29
N GLN A 51 10.96 -7.77 -3.75
CA GLN A 51 11.73 -8.62 -4.65
C GLN A 51 12.12 -9.95 -3.98
N GLU A 52 12.56 -9.90 -2.72
CA GLU A 52 12.97 -11.07 -1.97
C GLU A 52 11.79 -12.01 -1.65
N GLU A 53 10.68 -11.47 -1.15
CA GLU A 53 9.52 -12.26 -0.69
C GLU A 53 8.77 -12.91 -1.86
N PHE A 54 8.66 -12.22 -3.00
CA PHE A 54 7.89 -12.67 -4.16
C PHE A 54 8.75 -13.12 -5.35
N GLU A 55 10.06 -13.23 -5.16
CA GLU A 55 11.04 -13.63 -6.20
C GLU A 55 10.90 -12.82 -7.51
N LEU A 56 10.68 -11.50 -7.38
CA LEU A 56 10.48 -10.60 -8.50
C LEU A 56 11.79 -9.98 -8.97
N ASP A 57 11.90 -9.70 -10.27
CA ASP A 57 12.94 -8.82 -10.78
C ASP A 57 12.64 -7.35 -10.44
N ALA A 58 13.68 -6.52 -10.48
CA ALA A 58 13.58 -5.11 -10.11
C ALA A 58 12.55 -4.32 -10.93
N ASN A 59 12.37 -4.63 -12.22
CA ASN A 59 11.43 -3.92 -13.06
C ASN A 59 9.99 -4.27 -12.71
N SER A 60 9.69 -5.56 -12.55
CA SER A 60 8.36 -6.04 -12.13
C SER A 60 7.99 -5.49 -10.76
N ALA A 61 8.89 -5.59 -9.77
CA ALA A 61 8.65 -5.04 -8.43
C ALA A 61 8.42 -3.52 -8.44
N GLU A 62 9.15 -2.79 -9.29
CA GLU A 62 8.98 -1.35 -9.42
C GLU A 62 7.62 -0.97 -10.01
N ILE A 63 7.19 -1.67 -11.06
CA ILE A 63 5.87 -1.45 -11.67
C ILE A 63 4.77 -1.76 -10.65
N ASP A 64 4.81 -2.93 -10.02
CA ASP A 64 3.81 -3.37 -9.06
C ASP A 64 3.69 -2.41 -7.88
N LEU A 65 4.82 -1.98 -7.31
CA LEU A 65 4.81 -1.03 -6.20
C LEU A 65 4.26 0.33 -6.65
N ASN A 66 4.69 0.85 -7.81
CA ASN A 66 4.21 2.13 -8.31
C ASN A 66 2.71 2.15 -8.59
N ASP A 67 2.20 1.12 -9.24
CA ASP A 67 0.79 0.99 -9.58
C ASP A 67 -0.04 0.90 -8.30
N PHE A 68 0.39 0.09 -7.33
CA PHE A 68 -0.31 -0.03 -6.06
C PHE A 68 -0.34 1.28 -5.27
N LEU A 69 0.79 2.00 -5.16
CA LEU A 69 0.84 3.30 -4.49
C LEU A 69 -0.06 4.34 -5.20
N SER A 70 -0.12 4.30 -6.52
CA SER A 70 -0.99 5.17 -7.33
C SER A 70 -2.46 4.86 -7.08
N MET A 71 -2.84 3.58 -6.97
CA MET A 71 -4.20 3.15 -6.62
C MET A 71 -4.59 3.65 -5.24
N LEU A 72 -3.75 3.46 -4.21
CA LEU A 72 -4.01 3.95 -2.85
C LEU A 72 -4.28 5.46 -2.82
N LYS A 73 -3.49 6.24 -3.57
CA LYS A 73 -3.70 7.68 -3.71
C LYS A 73 -5.02 8.00 -4.40
N SER A 74 -5.35 7.31 -5.50
CA SER A 74 -6.60 7.51 -6.26
C SER A 74 -7.85 7.21 -5.43
N TYR A 75 -7.78 6.25 -4.51
CA TYR A 75 -8.86 5.86 -3.59
C TYR A 75 -8.88 6.67 -2.28
N GLN A 76 -8.07 7.73 -2.18
CA GLN A 76 -8.01 8.61 -1.01
C GLN A 76 -7.63 7.86 0.30
N LEU A 77 -6.82 6.80 0.16
CA LEU A 77 -6.34 5.96 1.26
C LEU A 77 -4.99 6.43 1.83
N THR A 78 -4.34 7.39 1.19
CA THR A 78 -3.10 8.01 1.68
C THR A 78 -3.38 9.36 2.34
N GLU A 79 -2.45 9.84 3.15
CA GLU A 79 -2.47 11.24 3.58
C GLU A 79 -2.38 12.15 2.33
N TYR A 80 -3.12 13.25 2.33
CA TYR A 80 -2.96 14.29 1.31
C TYR A 80 -1.67 15.03 1.64
N GLU A 81 -0.75 15.10 0.67
CA GLU A 81 0.23 16.19 0.69
C GLU A 81 -0.58 17.44 0.35
N ASP A 82 -0.94 18.22 1.37
CA ASP A 82 -1.41 19.59 1.17
C ASP A 82 -0.35 20.31 0.34
N ALA A 83 -0.73 20.73 -0.86
CA ALA A 83 0.09 21.59 -1.72
C ALA A 83 0.17 23.01 -1.14
#